data_AF-A0AAD0U7Y9-F1
#
_entry.id   AF-A0AAD0U7Y9-F1
#
_cell.length_a   1.000
_cell.length_b   1.000
_cell.length_c   1.000
_cell.angle_alpha   90.00
_cell.angle_beta   90.00
_cell.angle_gamma   90.00
#
_symmetry.space_group_name_H-M   'P 1'
#
loop_
_entity.id
_entity.type
_entity.pdbx_description
1 polymer ?
#
loop_
_entity_poly.entity_id
_entity_poly.type
_entity_poly.pdbx_seq_one_letter_code
_entity_poly.pdbx_strand_id
1 'polypeptide(L)'
;MNNWNDGYVVDIAYTYGYYPGMNPARLPLAFAFHGLQAPAIQTACELGFGQGLSTNFHAAASTTRWWGNDFNPMQAAFAQELAAASGSGAQLEDSSFSHFCRRDDLPDFDFIALHGIWSWVSQDNRDILFDFIDRKLKPGGVLYLSYNTQPGWSAFLPLRELLVQHTQLAGNQEQGLPTSARIEAALAFAARMFETDPVYAQANPFMRDRLKILQQQPVSYLAHEYFNRDWHAETFAEIHRRFSPAGLQFACPAHYIDHLDMANLTPAQRQCLSVIDDPVLYQSTRDFMVNQTFRRDYWVRGGQLLDERQRVQALALQSVVLLTEPDKVPLTIQNVASEITLNRLIYEPILQALSDYQPHTLVDLAASLAHRNLNLSQVIDSALMLIGTGHAAPLPAEVDAATQAQIARRTADLNAYLLQRATLVLPDSQEGEISHLVSPVTGGGVKVDQVEQLLLLARSVCGDDVDAWPAEVWRHISAQGKRLVREGVRLEGEQENLAELAAQARLFARTRLPLLRALQVV
;
A
#
# COMPACT_ATOMS: atom_id res chain seq x y z
N MET A 1 -10.02 -10.64 -33.06
CA MET A 1 -9.59 -11.49 -31.93
C MET A 1 -9.70 -10.63 -30.70
N ASN A 2 -10.69 -10.89 -29.82
CA ASN A 2 -10.83 -10.18 -28.56
C ASN A 2 -9.58 -10.45 -27.74
N ASN A 3 -8.78 -9.41 -27.49
CA ASN A 3 -7.61 -9.52 -26.64
C ASN A 3 -8.08 -9.51 -25.19
N TRP A 4 -8.36 -10.69 -24.64
CA TRP A 4 -9.02 -10.87 -23.33
C TRP A 4 -8.29 -10.19 -22.16
N ASN A 5 -6.99 -9.90 -22.32
CA ASN A 5 -6.17 -9.24 -21.31
C ASN A 5 -6.12 -7.70 -21.44
N ASP A 6 -6.85 -7.11 -22.40
CA ASP A 6 -6.90 -5.67 -22.67
C ASP A 6 -5.53 -4.96 -22.81
N GLY A 7 -4.44 -5.69 -23.08
CA GLY A 7 -3.08 -5.15 -23.20
C GLY A 7 -2.22 -5.23 -21.94
N TYR A 8 -2.71 -5.86 -20.87
CA TYR A 8 -1.97 -6.21 -19.66
C TYR A 8 -1.16 -7.50 -19.86
N VAL A 9 0.03 -7.57 -19.27
CA VAL A 9 0.88 -8.77 -19.29
C VAL A 9 0.31 -9.81 -18.32
N VAL A 10 -0.15 -10.97 -18.82
CA VAL A 10 -0.86 -11.99 -18.02
C VAL A 10 -0.10 -13.31 -17.88
N ASP A 11 0.99 -13.47 -18.62
CA ASP A 11 1.87 -14.65 -18.63
C ASP A 11 2.83 -14.70 -17.43
N ILE A 12 2.71 -13.74 -16.50
CA ILE A 12 3.57 -13.59 -15.32
C ILE A 12 2.68 -13.22 -14.13
N ALA A 13 2.82 -13.92 -13.00
CA ALA A 13 2.01 -13.65 -11.82
C ALA A 13 2.32 -12.29 -11.16
N TYR A 14 1.28 -11.63 -10.62
CA TYR A 14 1.36 -10.36 -9.90
C TYR A 14 1.47 -10.59 -8.37
N THR A 15 2.07 -9.64 -7.66
CA THR A 15 2.48 -9.79 -6.26
C THR A 15 1.32 -9.70 -5.26
N TYR A 16 1.51 -10.30 -4.08
CA TYR A 16 0.62 -10.17 -2.92
C TYR A 16 0.81 -8.82 -2.19
N GLY A 17 0.19 -7.76 -2.72
CA GLY A 17 0.25 -6.40 -2.15
C GLY A 17 -0.84 -6.07 -1.12
N TYR A 18 -0.46 -5.43 -0.01
CA TYR A 18 -1.38 -4.75 0.90
C TYR A 18 -1.12 -3.24 0.87
N TYR A 19 -2.16 -2.44 0.66
CA TYR A 19 -2.03 -0.99 0.49
C TYR A 19 -2.83 -0.23 1.54
N PRO A 20 -2.17 0.25 2.63
CA PRO A 20 -2.88 0.89 3.74
C PRO A 20 -3.73 2.09 3.33
N GLY A 21 -3.33 2.83 2.28
CA GLY A 21 -4.07 4.00 1.80
C GLY A 21 -5.49 3.70 1.29
N MET A 22 -5.85 2.43 1.08
CA MET A 22 -7.23 2.05 0.75
C MET A 22 -8.09 1.76 1.98
N ASN A 23 -7.50 1.74 3.19
CA ASN A 23 -8.23 1.50 4.43
C ASN A 23 -9.10 2.72 4.79
N PRO A 24 -10.44 2.60 4.79
CA PRO A 24 -11.32 3.69 5.19
C PRO A 24 -11.08 4.24 6.60
N ALA A 25 -10.51 3.43 7.51
CA ALA A 25 -10.15 3.85 8.87
C ALA A 25 -9.13 5.01 8.90
N ARG A 26 -8.44 5.28 7.78
CA ARG A 26 -7.50 6.40 7.66
C ARG A 26 -8.17 7.72 7.32
N LEU A 27 -9.39 7.70 6.74
CA LEU A 27 -10.04 8.93 6.29
C LEU A 27 -10.24 9.96 7.41
N PRO A 28 -10.71 9.61 8.63
CA PRO A 28 -11.01 10.59 9.66
C PRO A 28 -9.81 11.50 10.03
N LEU A 29 -8.64 10.91 10.28
CA LEU A 29 -7.44 11.67 10.63
C LEU A 29 -6.92 12.49 9.44
N ALA A 30 -6.84 11.90 8.24
CA ALA A 30 -6.36 12.61 7.05
C ALA A 30 -7.25 13.79 6.67
N PHE A 31 -8.58 13.61 6.73
CA PHE A 31 -9.56 14.65 6.40
C PHE A 31 -9.58 15.74 7.46
N ALA A 32 -9.61 15.37 8.76
CA ALA A 32 -9.59 16.36 9.84
C ALA A 32 -8.31 17.20 9.80
N PHE A 33 -7.16 16.63 9.42
CA PHE A 33 -5.92 17.40 9.25
C PHE A 33 -6.07 18.52 8.22
N HIS A 34 -6.82 18.26 7.15
CA HIS A 34 -7.13 19.21 6.08
C HIS A 34 -8.46 19.97 6.27
N GLY A 35 -9.05 19.94 7.47
CA GLY A 35 -10.28 20.68 7.76
C GLY A 35 -11.52 20.13 7.05
N LEU A 36 -11.51 18.85 6.70
CA LEU A 36 -12.62 18.15 6.06
C LEU A 36 -13.27 17.16 7.03
N GLN A 37 -14.57 16.97 6.91
CA GLN A 37 -15.29 15.89 7.57
C GLN A 37 -15.20 14.62 6.74
N ALA A 38 -14.67 13.53 7.31
CA ALA A 38 -14.68 12.23 6.66
C ALA A 38 -16.10 11.64 6.64
N PRO A 39 -16.54 11.04 5.51
CA PRO A 39 -17.81 10.33 5.46
C PRO A 39 -17.74 9.00 6.23
N ALA A 40 -18.89 8.55 6.72
CA ALA A 40 -19.04 7.17 7.18
C ALA A 40 -19.08 6.24 5.97
N ILE A 41 -18.23 5.22 5.95
CA ILE A 41 -18.14 4.26 4.84
C ILE A 41 -18.95 3.01 5.18
N GLN A 42 -20.04 2.78 4.44
CA GLN A 42 -20.88 1.57 4.58
C GLN A 42 -20.72 0.63 3.39
N THR A 43 -20.43 1.19 2.22
CA THR A 43 -20.31 0.52 0.93
C THR A 43 -19.04 0.99 0.25
N ALA A 44 -18.18 0.05 -0.11
CA ALA A 44 -16.91 0.31 -0.77
C ALA A 44 -16.72 -0.57 -2.00
N CYS A 45 -15.98 -0.06 -2.98
CA CYS A 45 -15.62 -0.77 -4.20
C CYS A 45 -14.11 -0.69 -4.44
N GLU A 46 -13.48 -1.81 -4.79
CA GLU A 46 -12.10 -1.83 -5.32
C GLU A 46 -12.14 -2.31 -6.78
N LEU A 47 -11.69 -1.46 -7.71
CA LEU A 47 -11.65 -1.78 -9.14
C LEU A 47 -10.22 -2.21 -9.49
N GLY A 48 -10.05 -3.42 -10.01
CA GLY A 48 -8.75 -4.03 -10.29
C GLY A 48 -8.04 -4.44 -9.00
N PHE A 49 -8.69 -5.30 -8.20
CA PHE A 49 -8.22 -5.64 -6.86
C PHE A 49 -6.97 -6.54 -6.83
N GLY A 50 -6.48 -7.01 -7.99
CA GLY A 50 -5.35 -7.92 -8.06
C GLY A 50 -5.64 -9.21 -7.29
N GLN A 51 -4.73 -9.61 -6.40
CA GLN A 51 -4.93 -10.76 -5.49
C GLN A 51 -6.01 -10.52 -4.40
N GLY A 52 -6.59 -9.33 -4.30
CA GLY A 52 -7.71 -9.02 -3.40
C GLY A 52 -7.37 -8.97 -1.91
N LEU A 53 -6.09 -8.86 -1.54
CA LEU A 53 -5.65 -8.82 -0.15
C LEU A 53 -6.20 -7.61 0.60
N SER A 54 -6.03 -6.41 0.05
CA SER A 54 -6.49 -5.18 0.71
C SER A 54 -8.01 -5.18 0.90
N THR A 55 -8.79 -5.47 -0.17
CA THR A 55 -10.25 -5.61 -0.08
C THR A 55 -10.69 -6.57 1.01
N ASN A 56 -10.11 -7.78 1.03
CA ASN A 56 -10.48 -8.81 2.00
C ASN A 56 -10.10 -8.42 3.43
N PHE A 57 -8.95 -7.77 3.62
CA PHE A 57 -8.51 -7.31 4.93
C PHE A 57 -9.45 -6.24 5.46
N HIS A 58 -9.80 -5.26 4.64
CA HIS A 58 -10.74 -4.20 5.02
C HIS A 58 -12.16 -4.73 5.23
N ALA A 59 -12.61 -5.71 4.45
CA ALA A 59 -13.92 -6.34 4.60
C ALA A 59 -14.03 -7.18 5.88
N ALA A 60 -12.99 -7.94 6.22
CA ALA A 60 -12.96 -8.73 7.45
C ALA A 60 -12.90 -7.83 8.71
N ALA A 61 -12.12 -6.74 8.63
CA ALA A 61 -11.82 -5.87 9.75
C ALA A 61 -12.80 -4.69 9.95
N SER A 62 -13.90 -4.64 9.20
CA SER A 62 -14.89 -3.55 9.32
C SER A 62 -16.32 -4.02 9.03
N THR A 63 -17.30 -3.16 9.29
CA THR A 63 -18.70 -3.37 8.88
C THR A 63 -18.97 -2.97 7.43
N THR A 64 -17.98 -2.38 6.75
CA THR A 64 -18.08 -1.96 5.35
C THR A 64 -18.33 -3.17 4.46
N ARG A 65 -19.33 -3.07 3.59
CA ARG A 65 -19.58 -4.07 2.56
C ARG A 65 -18.73 -3.72 1.34
N TRP A 66 -17.99 -4.71 0.84
CA TRP A 66 -17.05 -4.54 -0.25
C TRP A 66 -17.50 -5.25 -1.51
N TRP A 67 -17.33 -4.56 -2.63
CA TRP A 67 -17.45 -5.09 -3.99
C TRP A 67 -16.12 -4.89 -4.73
N GLY A 68 -15.92 -5.66 -5.79
CA GLY A 68 -14.82 -5.40 -6.70
C GLY A 68 -14.74 -6.37 -7.85
N ASN A 69 -13.98 -5.97 -8.87
CA ASN A 69 -13.64 -6.82 -9.99
C ASN A 69 -12.12 -6.89 -10.19
N ASP A 70 -11.68 -8.03 -10.70
CA ASP A 70 -10.42 -8.15 -11.41
C ASP A 70 -10.67 -9.00 -12.66
N PHE A 71 -9.92 -8.79 -13.73
CA PHE A 71 -10.12 -9.53 -14.98
C PHE A 71 -9.33 -10.85 -15.00
N ASN A 72 -8.45 -11.08 -14.01
CA ASN A 72 -7.66 -12.29 -13.92
C ASN A 72 -8.40 -13.37 -13.08
N PRO A 73 -8.83 -14.49 -13.68
CA PRO A 73 -9.62 -15.51 -12.99
C PRO A 73 -8.89 -16.16 -11.81
N MET A 74 -7.56 -16.30 -11.89
CA MET A 74 -6.78 -16.90 -10.80
C MET A 74 -6.73 -15.98 -9.58
N GLN A 75 -6.62 -14.68 -9.82
CA GLN A 75 -6.59 -13.68 -8.76
C GLN A 75 -7.99 -13.52 -8.12
N ALA A 76 -9.04 -13.50 -8.94
CA ALA A 76 -10.41 -13.47 -8.45
C ALA A 76 -10.76 -14.73 -7.64
N ALA A 77 -10.36 -15.92 -8.09
CA ALA A 77 -10.54 -17.16 -7.33
C ALA A 77 -9.85 -17.09 -5.97
N PHE A 78 -8.60 -16.64 -5.92
CA PHE A 78 -7.87 -16.46 -4.66
C PHE A 78 -8.56 -15.43 -3.75
N ALA A 79 -8.99 -14.29 -4.28
CA ALA A 79 -9.70 -13.26 -3.52
C ALA A 79 -11.02 -13.79 -2.94
N GLN A 80 -11.74 -14.64 -3.67
CA GLN A 80 -12.95 -15.31 -3.21
C GLN A 80 -12.67 -16.34 -2.10
N GLU A 81 -11.54 -17.06 -2.17
CA GLU A 81 -11.10 -17.96 -1.09
C GLU A 81 -10.88 -17.18 0.22
N LEU A 82 -10.24 -16.01 0.17
CA LEU A 82 -10.05 -15.15 1.35
C LEU A 82 -11.37 -14.61 1.91
N ALA A 83 -12.30 -14.23 1.02
CA ALA A 83 -13.64 -13.76 1.43
C ALA A 83 -14.42 -14.88 2.12
N ALA A 84 -14.33 -16.11 1.60
CA ALA A 84 -14.95 -17.29 2.18
C ALA A 84 -14.31 -17.67 3.53
N ALA A 85 -12.97 -17.67 3.61
CA ALA A 85 -12.23 -17.99 4.84
C ALA A 85 -12.56 -17.05 5.99
N SER A 86 -12.72 -15.75 5.70
CA SER A 86 -13.10 -14.74 6.70
C SER A 86 -14.60 -14.71 7.00
N GLY A 87 -15.45 -15.23 6.11
CA GLY A 87 -16.90 -15.00 6.17
C GLY A 87 -17.28 -13.52 6.09
N SER A 88 -16.45 -12.68 5.44
CA SER A 88 -16.66 -11.23 5.37
C SER A 88 -17.86 -10.83 4.52
N GLY A 89 -18.25 -11.68 3.56
CA GLY A 89 -19.32 -11.38 2.60
C GLY A 89 -18.91 -10.41 1.50
N ALA A 90 -17.60 -10.18 1.30
CA ALA A 90 -17.09 -9.40 0.17
C ALA A 90 -17.52 -10.04 -1.16
N GLN A 91 -17.99 -9.21 -2.09
CA GLN A 91 -18.45 -9.62 -3.41
C GLN A 91 -17.38 -9.32 -4.46
N LEU A 92 -16.47 -10.27 -4.66
CA LEU A 92 -15.31 -10.13 -5.55
C LEU A 92 -15.48 -11.08 -6.74
N GLU A 93 -15.39 -10.56 -7.96
CA GLU A 93 -15.65 -11.35 -9.17
C GLU A 93 -14.58 -11.21 -10.25
N ASP A 94 -14.47 -12.26 -11.06
CA ASP A 94 -13.74 -12.25 -12.31
C ASP A 94 -14.56 -11.52 -13.38
N SER A 95 -14.19 -10.28 -13.70
CA SER A 95 -14.79 -9.52 -14.79
C SER A 95 -13.94 -8.35 -15.25
N SER A 96 -14.07 -7.98 -16.52
CA SER A 96 -13.54 -6.72 -17.04
C SER A 96 -14.27 -5.51 -16.46
N PHE A 97 -13.62 -4.33 -16.49
CA PHE A 97 -14.28 -3.08 -16.10
C PHE A 97 -15.55 -2.83 -16.91
N SER A 98 -15.51 -3.10 -18.21
CA SER A 98 -16.66 -2.93 -19.12
C SER A 98 -17.87 -3.79 -18.75
N HIS A 99 -17.67 -4.94 -18.10
CA HIS A 99 -18.74 -5.78 -17.60
C HIS A 99 -19.21 -5.33 -16.22
N PHE A 100 -18.29 -5.28 -15.24
CA PHE A 100 -18.60 -4.93 -13.85
C PHE A 100 -19.30 -3.58 -13.74
N CYS A 101 -18.76 -2.54 -14.40
CA CYS A 101 -19.23 -1.17 -14.27
C CYS A 101 -20.62 -0.91 -14.88
N ARG A 102 -21.14 -1.87 -15.66
CA ARG A 102 -22.48 -1.81 -16.29
C ARG A 102 -23.54 -2.61 -15.54
N ARG A 103 -23.17 -3.26 -14.44
CA ARG A 103 -24.12 -3.99 -13.60
C ARG A 103 -25.14 -3.06 -12.95
N ASP A 104 -26.41 -3.43 -13.06
CA ASP A 104 -27.52 -2.67 -12.48
C ASP A 104 -27.75 -2.99 -10.99
N ASP A 105 -27.23 -4.11 -10.50
CA ASP A 105 -27.43 -4.60 -9.12
C ASP A 105 -26.41 -4.04 -8.10
N LEU A 106 -25.40 -3.31 -8.57
CA LEU A 106 -24.41 -2.67 -7.69
C LEU A 106 -25.02 -1.49 -6.92
N PRO A 107 -24.72 -1.34 -5.62
CA PRO A 107 -25.14 -0.17 -4.85
C PRO A 107 -24.37 1.07 -5.32
N ASP A 108 -24.78 2.24 -4.82
CA ASP A 108 -23.90 3.41 -4.82
C ASP A 108 -22.91 3.28 -3.66
N PHE A 109 -21.69 3.80 -3.85
CA PHE A 109 -20.56 3.60 -2.94
C PHE A 109 -20.20 4.88 -2.18
N ASP A 110 -19.86 4.72 -0.92
CA ASP A 110 -19.26 5.78 -0.10
C ASP A 110 -17.75 5.89 -0.36
N PHE A 111 -17.12 4.80 -0.79
CA PHE A 111 -15.70 4.72 -1.08
C PHE A 111 -15.45 3.92 -2.36
N ILE A 112 -14.66 4.45 -3.30
CA ILE A 112 -14.17 3.72 -4.47
C ILE A 112 -12.65 3.80 -4.48
N ALA A 113 -11.97 2.68 -4.67
CA ALA A 113 -10.52 2.61 -4.73
C ALA A 113 -10.04 2.09 -6.08
N LEU A 114 -9.02 2.76 -6.62
CA LEU A 114 -8.21 2.30 -7.74
C LEU A 114 -6.74 2.43 -7.36
N HIS A 115 -6.10 1.30 -7.06
CA HIS A 115 -4.67 1.27 -6.74
C HIS A 115 -3.86 0.63 -7.86
N GLY A 116 -2.96 1.40 -8.48
CA GLY A 116 -2.09 0.85 -9.53
C GLY A 116 -2.85 0.46 -10.80
N ILE A 117 -4.00 1.09 -11.06
CA ILE A 117 -4.83 0.82 -12.24
C ILE A 117 -4.77 1.99 -13.22
N TRP A 118 -5.03 3.21 -12.74
CA TRP A 118 -5.30 4.38 -13.58
C TRP A 118 -4.26 4.63 -14.67
N SER A 119 -2.97 4.56 -14.31
CA SER A 119 -1.88 4.80 -15.26
C SER A 119 -1.66 3.67 -16.24
N TRP A 120 -2.17 2.46 -15.99
CA TRP A 120 -1.84 1.23 -16.73
C TRP A 120 -2.95 0.75 -17.65
N VAL A 121 -4.09 1.44 -17.67
CA VAL A 121 -5.25 1.08 -18.48
C VAL A 121 -5.41 2.00 -19.68
N SER A 122 -6.03 1.47 -20.75
CA SER A 122 -6.33 2.21 -21.98
C SER A 122 -7.23 3.42 -21.74
N GLN A 123 -7.29 4.34 -22.71
CA GLN A 123 -8.23 5.47 -22.65
C GLN A 123 -9.69 4.98 -22.53
N ASP A 124 -10.08 3.95 -23.29
CA ASP A 124 -11.43 3.36 -23.23
C ASP A 124 -11.78 2.86 -21.82
N ASN A 125 -10.84 2.17 -21.14
CA ASN A 125 -11.04 1.73 -19.77
C ASN A 125 -11.08 2.92 -18.79
N ARG A 126 -10.27 3.97 -18.99
CA ARG A 126 -10.37 5.19 -18.17
C ARG A 126 -11.72 5.89 -18.34
N ASP A 127 -12.31 5.87 -19.53
CA ASP A 127 -13.63 6.45 -19.79
C ASP A 127 -14.74 5.61 -19.12
N ILE A 128 -14.65 4.29 -19.14
CA ILE A 128 -15.55 3.38 -18.40
C ILE A 128 -15.45 3.63 -16.88
N LEU A 129 -14.22 3.70 -16.36
CA LEU A 129 -13.98 3.94 -14.93
C LEU A 129 -14.50 5.31 -14.51
N PHE A 130 -14.28 6.35 -15.32
CA PHE A 130 -14.82 7.68 -15.07
C PHE A 130 -16.35 7.67 -15.01
N ASP A 131 -17.02 7.09 -16.01
CA ASP A 131 -18.49 6.98 -16.05
C ASP A 131 -19.03 6.22 -14.82
N PHE A 132 -18.38 5.14 -14.42
CA PHE A 132 -18.74 4.40 -13.21
C PHE A 132 -18.60 5.25 -11.95
N ILE A 133 -17.46 5.91 -11.77
CA ILE A 133 -17.21 6.79 -10.62
C ILE A 133 -18.24 7.92 -10.60
N ASP A 134 -18.57 8.51 -11.75
CA ASP A 134 -19.55 9.58 -11.85
C ASP A 134 -20.95 9.13 -11.41
N ARG A 135 -21.40 7.96 -11.90
CA ARG A 135 -22.73 7.42 -11.58
C ARG A 135 -22.85 6.83 -10.17
N LYS A 136 -21.80 6.16 -9.68
CA LYS A 136 -21.89 5.27 -8.51
C LYS A 136 -21.24 5.83 -7.25
N LEU A 137 -20.42 6.87 -7.31
CA LEU A 137 -19.91 7.50 -6.10
C LEU A 137 -20.97 8.44 -5.52
N LYS A 138 -21.36 8.20 -4.26
CA LYS A 138 -22.36 9.01 -3.56
C LYS A 138 -21.90 10.46 -3.36
N PRO A 139 -22.83 11.42 -3.20
CA PRO A 139 -22.51 12.70 -2.57
C PRO A 139 -21.85 12.49 -1.21
N GLY A 140 -20.74 13.20 -0.96
CA GLY A 140 -19.87 13.01 0.20
C GLY A 140 -18.90 11.83 0.09
N GLY A 141 -19.04 10.97 -0.95
CA GLY A 141 -18.20 9.80 -1.15
C GLY A 141 -16.76 10.15 -1.53
N VAL A 142 -15.85 9.21 -1.27
CA VAL A 142 -14.40 9.37 -1.48
C VAL A 142 -13.89 8.41 -2.54
N LEU A 143 -13.13 8.95 -3.49
CA LEU A 143 -12.32 8.21 -4.44
C LEU A 143 -10.87 8.17 -3.94
N TYR A 144 -10.35 6.98 -3.65
CA TYR A 144 -8.91 6.74 -3.54
C TYR A 144 -8.35 6.44 -4.93
N LEU A 145 -7.35 7.20 -5.35
CA LEU A 145 -6.69 7.02 -6.64
C LEU A 145 -5.18 7.04 -6.47
N SER A 146 -4.51 6.01 -6.97
CA SER A 146 -3.05 6.03 -7.16
C SER A 146 -2.67 5.99 -8.65
N TYR A 147 -1.66 6.79 -9.01
CA TYR A 147 -1.27 6.99 -10.39
C TYR A 147 0.19 7.48 -10.51
N ASN A 148 0.86 7.05 -11.57
CA ASN A 148 2.11 7.62 -12.02
C ASN A 148 1.86 9.05 -12.51
N THR A 149 2.72 10.00 -12.14
CA THR A 149 2.57 11.42 -12.47
C THR A 149 3.84 12.02 -13.06
N GLN A 150 3.66 13.10 -13.79
CA GLN A 150 4.74 14.03 -14.16
C GLN A 150 4.98 15.03 -13.00
N PRO A 151 6.19 15.62 -12.90
CA PRO A 151 7.32 15.52 -13.82
C PRO A 151 8.26 14.31 -13.58
N GLY A 152 8.08 13.55 -12.49
CA GLY A 152 9.05 12.53 -12.07
C GLY A 152 9.31 11.44 -13.11
N TRP A 153 8.33 11.14 -13.97
CA TRP A 153 8.49 10.18 -15.07
C TRP A 153 8.93 10.80 -16.41
N SER A 154 8.86 12.13 -16.57
CA SER A 154 9.02 12.80 -17.87
C SER A 154 10.35 12.48 -18.56
N ALA A 155 11.44 12.35 -17.79
CA ALA A 155 12.74 11.99 -18.35
C ALA A 155 12.82 10.53 -18.78
N PHE A 156 12.06 9.62 -18.17
CA PHE A 156 12.13 8.18 -18.44
C PHE A 156 11.18 7.71 -19.54
N LEU A 157 10.03 8.38 -19.71
CA LEU A 157 9.01 8.00 -20.70
C LEU A 157 9.57 7.77 -22.12
N PRO A 158 10.44 8.64 -22.69
CA PRO A 158 11.00 8.41 -24.02
C PRO A 158 11.83 7.12 -24.11
N LEU A 159 12.60 6.78 -23.07
CA LEU A 159 13.36 5.54 -23.04
C LEU A 159 12.43 4.33 -22.96
N ARG A 160 11.37 4.39 -22.15
CA ARG A 160 10.39 3.31 -22.09
C ARG A 160 9.69 3.11 -23.44
N GLU A 161 9.29 4.18 -24.12
CA GLU A 161 8.67 4.09 -25.45
C GLU A 161 9.62 3.41 -26.46
N LEU A 162 10.90 3.74 -26.43
CA LEU A 162 11.91 3.09 -27.25
C LEU A 162 12.04 1.58 -26.91
N LEU A 163 12.02 1.21 -25.63
CA LEU A 163 12.05 -0.18 -25.20
C LEU A 163 10.83 -0.97 -25.68
N VAL A 164 9.62 -0.39 -25.57
CA VAL A 164 8.38 -1.03 -26.04
C VAL A 164 8.34 -1.11 -27.57
N GLN A 165 8.80 -0.09 -28.29
CA GLN A 165 8.91 -0.16 -29.74
C GLN A 165 9.88 -1.27 -30.17
N HIS A 166 10.99 -1.45 -29.45
CA HIS A 166 11.93 -2.55 -29.71
C HIS A 166 11.27 -3.92 -29.56
N THR A 167 10.45 -4.14 -28.53
CA THR A 167 9.75 -5.43 -28.35
C THR A 167 8.68 -5.70 -29.41
N GLN A 168 8.16 -4.66 -30.07
CA GLN A 168 7.17 -4.75 -31.15
C GLN A 168 7.81 -4.94 -32.54
N LEU A 169 8.99 -4.36 -32.78
CA LEU A 169 9.69 -4.39 -34.07
C LEU A 169 10.59 -5.61 -34.28
N ALA A 170 10.89 -6.33 -33.21
CA ALA A 170 11.45 -7.67 -33.21
C ALA A 170 10.87 -8.50 -34.38
N GLY A 171 11.68 -8.77 -35.42
CA GLY A 171 11.21 -9.30 -36.71
C GLY A 171 10.57 -10.70 -36.60
N ASN A 172 10.13 -11.30 -37.72
CA ASN A 172 9.46 -12.61 -37.75
C ASN A 172 10.21 -13.76 -37.02
N GLN A 173 11.52 -13.62 -36.72
CA GLN A 173 12.29 -14.57 -35.92
C GLN A 173 12.16 -14.36 -34.40
N GLU A 174 11.87 -13.14 -33.94
CA GLU A 174 11.75 -12.77 -32.52
C GLU A 174 10.29 -12.67 -32.04
N GLN A 175 9.31 -12.57 -32.93
CA GLN A 175 7.87 -12.67 -32.58
C GLN A 175 7.49 -14.03 -31.98
N GLY A 176 8.28 -15.08 -32.23
CA GLY A 176 8.11 -16.40 -31.62
C GLY A 176 8.79 -16.57 -30.25
N LEU A 177 9.56 -15.57 -29.77
CA LEU A 177 10.24 -15.64 -28.48
C LEU A 177 9.27 -15.34 -27.33
N PRO A 178 9.50 -15.91 -26.13
CA PRO A 178 8.77 -15.54 -24.92
C PRO A 178 8.88 -14.03 -24.60
N THR A 179 7.88 -13.47 -23.93
CA THR A 179 7.85 -12.05 -23.51
C THR A 179 9.10 -11.66 -22.74
N SER A 180 9.59 -12.55 -21.87
CA SER A 180 10.81 -12.34 -21.10
C SER A 180 12.05 -12.10 -21.98
N ALA A 181 12.26 -12.93 -22.99
CA ALA A 181 13.39 -12.80 -23.91
C ALA A 181 13.33 -11.50 -24.73
N ARG A 182 12.12 -11.05 -25.10
CA ARG A 182 11.95 -9.75 -25.79
C ARG A 182 12.31 -8.57 -24.88
N ILE A 183 11.94 -8.63 -23.60
CA ILE A 183 12.29 -7.59 -22.61
C ILE A 183 13.81 -7.54 -22.41
N GLU A 184 14.46 -8.69 -22.22
CA GLU A 184 15.92 -8.77 -22.08
C GLU A 184 16.65 -8.20 -23.31
N ALA A 185 16.18 -8.54 -24.51
CA ALA A 185 16.73 -8.01 -25.77
C ALA A 185 16.58 -6.48 -25.86
N ALA A 186 15.43 -5.92 -25.46
CA ALA A 186 15.19 -4.48 -25.45
C ALA A 186 16.13 -3.76 -24.46
N LEU A 187 16.35 -4.32 -23.26
CA LEU A 187 17.30 -3.76 -22.29
C LEU A 187 18.75 -3.83 -22.81
N ALA A 188 19.14 -4.94 -23.42
CA ALA A 188 20.47 -5.08 -24.01
C ALA A 188 20.68 -4.08 -25.17
N PHE A 189 19.64 -3.84 -25.97
CA PHE A 189 19.64 -2.80 -27.00
C PHE A 189 19.83 -1.40 -26.39
N ALA A 190 19.07 -1.05 -25.36
CA ALA A 190 19.23 0.22 -24.68
C ALA A 190 20.64 0.38 -24.08
N ALA A 191 21.21 -0.67 -23.50
CA ALA A 191 22.58 -0.64 -22.96
C ALA A 191 23.61 -0.30 -24.05
N ARG A 192 23.56 -0.99 -25.20
CA ARG A 192 24.42 -0.68 -26.36
C ARG A 192 24.23 0.75 -26.87
N MET A 193 22.99 1.24 -26.89
CA MET A 193 22.71 2.63 -27.28
C MET A 193 23.32 3.63 -26.29
N PHE A 194 23.28 3.34 -24.99
CA PHE A 194 23.89 4.19 -23.97
C PHE A 194 25.43 4.21 -23.99
N GLU A 195 26.07 3.15 -24.49
CA GLU A 195 27.52 3.09 -24.72
C GLU A 195 27.99 4.08 -25.79
N THR A 196 27.12 4.49 -26.72
CA THR A 196 27.45 5.48 -27.76
C THR A 196 27.41 6.94 -27.25
N ASP A 197 27.23 7.14 -25.94
CA ASP A 197 27.08 8.45 -25.29
C ASP A 197 26.08 9.41 -26.00
N PRO A 198 24.80 9.01 -26.14
CA PRO A 198 23.80 9.81 -26.82
C PRO A 198 23.53 11.11 -26.03
N VAL A 199 23.19 12.19 -26.75
CA VAL A 199 22.83 13.49 -26.14
C VAL A 199 21.69 13.35 -25.12
N TYR A 200 20.77 12.40 -25.31
CA TYR A 200 19.74 12.07 -24.33
C TYR A 200 20.31 11.67 -22.95
N ALA A 201 21.37 10.84 -22.91
CA ALA A 201 22.03 10.44 -21.67
C ALA A 201 22.88 11.57 -21.07
N GLN A 202 23.42 12.47 -21.90
CA GLN A 202 24.12 13.67 -21.45
C GLN A 202 23.15 14.66 -20.78
N ALA A 203 21.96 14.84 -21.36
CA ALA A 203 20.90 15.69 -20.81
C ALA A 203 20.22 15.07 -19.58
N ASN A 204 20.26 13.74 -19.42
CA ASN A 204 19.68 13.00 -18.31
C ASN A 204 20.72 12.05 -17.67
N PRO A 205 21.74 12.57 -16.94
CA PRO A 205 22.86 11.74 -16.47
C PRO A 205 22.43 10.55 -15.58
N PHE A 206 21.39 10.74 -14.76
CA PHE A 206 20.84 9.71 -13.88
C PHE A 206 20.21 8.52 -14.64
N MET A 207 19.92 8.68 -15.93
CA MET A 207 19.32 7.62 -16.74
C MET A 207 20.27 6.43 -16.95
N ARG A 208 21.58 6.68 -16.89
CA ARG A 208 22.60 5.61 -16.95
C ARG A 208 22.45 4.65 -15.78
N ASP A 209 22.33 5.18 -14.57
CA ASP A 209 22.19 4.38 -13.37
C ASP A 209 20.79 3.74 -13.29
N ARG A 210 19.77 4.46 -13.75
CA ARG A 210 18.42 3.90 -13.90
C ARG A 210 18.42 2.66 -14.81
N LEU A 211 19.08 2.71 -15.97
CA LEU A 211 19.16 1.55 -16.88
C LEU A 211 19.86 0.36 -16.23
N LYS A 212 20.96 0.59 -15.48
CA LYS A 212 21.63 -0.48 -14.72
C LYS A 212 20.69 -1.11 -13.68
N ILE A 213 19.91 -0.30 -12.97
CA ILE A 213 18.92 -0.78 -11.99
C ILE A 213 17.87 -1.64 -12.70
N LEU A 214 17.34 -1.20 -13.85
CA LEU A 214 16.36 -1.97 -14.61
C LEU A 214 16.92 -3.33 -15.05
N GLN A 215 18.18 -3.40 -15.48
CA GLN A 215 18.84 -4.66 -15.84
C GLN A 215 19.01 -5.64 -14.66
N GLN A 216 18.87 -5.17 -13.42
CA GLN A 216 18.94 -6.01 -12.21
C GLN A 216 17.57 -6.44 -11.68
N GLN A 217 16.48 -5.88 -12.19
CA GLN A 217 15.14 -6.22 -11.73
C GLN A 217 14.67 -7.56 -12.32
N PRO A 218 13.82 -8.31 -11.60
CA PRO A 218 13.15 -9.48 -12.15
C PRO A 218 12.36 -9.11 -13.41
N VAL A 219 12.47 -9.93 -14.46
CA VAL A 219 11.79 -9.71 -15.74
C VAL A 219 10.26 -9.64 -15.56
N SER A 220 9.74 -10.34 -14.55
CA SER A 220 8.34 -10.29 -14.15
C SER A 220 7.90 -8.90 -13.73
N TYR A 221 8.64 -8.27 -12.82
CA TYR A 221 8.41 -6.89 -12.41
C TYR A 221 8.51 -5.94 -13.60
N LEU A 222 9.53 -6.10 -14.45
CA LEU A 222 9.71 -5.24 -15.61
C LEU A 222 8.53 -5.29 -16.58
N ALA A 223 8.00 -6.50 -16.83
CA ALA A 223 6.89 -6.67 -17.74
C ALA A 223 5.64 -5.92 -17.27
N HIS A 224 5.29 -6.08 -15.99
CA HIS A 224 4.14 -5.45 -15.34
C HIS A 224 4.29 -3.96 -15.06
N GLU A 225 5.51 -3.45 -14.90
CA GLU A 225 5.76 -2.04 -14.53
C GLU A 225 6.26 -1.18 -15.69
N TYR A 226 6.72 -1.73 -16.82
CA TYR A 226 7.29 -0.89 -17.89
C TYR A 226 6.84 -1.29 -19.30
N PHE A 227 6.45 -2.54 -19.51
CA PHE A 227 6.14 -3.09 -20.83
C PHE A 227 4.65 -3.38 -21.05
N ASN A 228 3.75 -2.98 -20.14
CA ASN A 228 2.32 -2.88 -20.45
C ASN A 228 2.12 -2.07 -21.72
N ARG A 229 1.10 -2.38 -22.53
CA ARG A 229 0.83 -1.62 -23.76
C ARG A 229 0.57 -0.14 -23.43
N ASP A 230 -0.36 0.09 -22.52
CA ASP A 230 -0.77 1.41 -22.10
C ASP A 230 -0.01 1.83 -20.83
N TRP A 231 0.58 3.02 -20.87
CA TRP A 231 1.12 3.67 -19.68
C TRP A 231 0.99 5.18 -19.83
N HIS A 232 0.23 5.80 -18.93
CA HIS A 232 -0.03 7.22 -18.92
C HIS A 232 0.35 7.84 -17.57
N ALA A 233 1.39 8.68 -17.59
CA ALA A 233 1.73 9.54 -16.47
C ALA A 233 1.05 10.92 -16.66
N GLU A 234 -0.18 11.04 -16.14
CA GLU A 234 -0.94 12.29 -16.18
C GLU A 234 -0.48 13.22 -15.04
N THR A 235 -0.46 14.52 -15.30
CA THR A 235 -0.20 15.54 -14.26
C THR A 235 -1.37 15.63 -13.27
N PHE A 236 -1.11 16.14 -12.06
CA PHE A 236 -2.17 16.45 -11.11
C PHE A 236 -3.30 17.30 -11.71
N ALA A 237 -2.94 18.33 -12.52
CA ALA A 237 -3.91 19.20 -13.18
C ALA A 237 -4.81 18.46 -14.19
N GLU A 238 -4.27 17.47 -14.90
CA GLU A 238 -5.04 16.65 -15.84
C GLU A 238 -6.02 15.71 -15.11
N ILE A 239 -5.57 15.08 -14.03
CA ILE A 239 -6.41 14.26 -13.15
C ILE A 239 -7.53 15.11 -12.56
N HIS A 240 -7.20 16.28 -12.01
CA HIS A 240 -8.18 17.21 -11.48
C HIS A 240 -9.23 17.55 -12.54
N ARG A 241 -8.80 18.06 -13.71
CA ARG A 241 -9.69 18.42 -14.81
C ARG A 241 -10.59 17.26 -15.25
N ARG A 242 -10.10 16.03 -15.23
CA ARG A 242 -10.89 14.85 -15.63
C ARG A 242 -11.99 14.54 -14.63
N PHE A 243 -11.72 14.64 -13.33
CA PHE A 243 -12.67 14.26 -12.30
C PHE A 243 -13.57 15.42 -11.83
N SER A 244 -13.20 16.68 -12.08
CA SER A 244 -14.04 17.85 -11.73
C SER A 244 -15.48 17.77 -12.26
N PRO A 245 -15.78 17.29 -13.49
CA PRO A 245 -17.15 17.16 -13.98
C PRO A 245 -18.03 16.21 -13.15
N ALA A 246 -17.43 15.21 -12.49
CA ALA A 246 -18.12 14.31 -11.56
C ALA A 246 -18.28 14.92 -10.14
N GLY A 247 -17.98 16.21 -9.97
CA GLY A 247 -18.02 16.93 -8.70
C GLY A 247 -16.91 16.54 -7.72
N LEU A 248 -15.89 15.81 -8.18
CA LEU A 248 -14.75 15.41 -7.37
C LEU A 248 -13.75 16.56 -7.22
N GLN A 249 -13.28 16.74 -5.99
CA GLN A 249 -12.26 17.70 -5.61
C GLN A 249 -11.13 16.98 -4.88
N PHE A 250 -9.89 17.46 -5.03
CA PHE A 250 -8.77 16.93 -4.27
C PHE A 250 -9.01 17.20 -2.78
N ALA A 251 -9.06 16.14 -1.97
CA ALA A 251 -9.23 16.26 -0.53
C ALA A 251 -7.87 16.37 0.15
N CYS A 252 -7.03 15.34 0.00
CA CYS A 252 -5.70 15.29 0.59
C CYS A 252 -4.89 14.09 0.05
N PRO A 253 -3.56 14.06 0.28
CA PRO A 253 -2.77 12.85 0.05
C PRO A 253 -3.23 11.72 0.96
N ALA A 254 -3.23 10.49 0.44
CA ALA A 254 -3.52 9.28 1.23
C ALA A 254 -2.26 8.72 1.94
N HIS A 255 -1.09 9.18 1.52
CA HIS A 255 0.19 8.84 2.13
C HIS A 255 0.58 9.88 3.18
N TYR A 256 0.69 9.47 4.44
CA TYR A 256 0.58 10.43 5.54
C TYR A 256 1.79 11.35 5.71
N ILE A 257 2.98 10.91 5.29
CA ILE A 257 4.15 11.79 5.32
C ILE A 257 3.97 12.98 4.36
N ASP A 258 3.12 12.86 3.33
CA ASP A 258 2.86 13.94 2.38
C ASP A 258 2.04 15.09 2.98
N HIS A 259 1.40 14.90 4.15
CA HIS A 259 0.79 15.98 4.93
C HIS A 259 1.84 16.91 5.57
N LEU A 260 3.07 16.43 5.76
CA LEU A 260 4.10 17.13 6.50
C LEU A 260 5.02 17.89 5.54
N ASP A 261 4.68 19.13 5.21
CA ASP A 261 5.53 19.98 4.35
C ASP A 261 6.96 20.15 4.88
N MET A 262 7.12 20.12 6.21
CA MET A 262 8.43 20.16 6.86
C MET A 262 9.31 18.95 6.52
N ALA A 263 8.69 17.80 6.21
CA ALA A 263 9.39 16.60 5.82
C ALA A 263 9.72 16.57 4.32
N ASN A 264 8.86 17.14 3.48
CA ASN A 264 8.98 16.99 2.02
C ASN A 264 9.65 18.17 1.32
N LEU A 265 9.68 19.34 1.96
CA LEU A 265 10.07 20.58 1.35
C LEU A 265 11.13 21.30 2.18
N THR A 266 11.97 22.07 1.50
CA THR A 266 12.87 23.03 2.14
C THR A 266 12.11 24.28 2.60
N PRO A 267 12.66 25.09 3.52
CA PRO A 267 12.04 26.36 3.92
C PRO A 267 11.74 27.30 2.74
N ALA A 268 12.64 27.40 1.76
CA ALA A 268 12.46 28.24 0.59
C ALA A 268 11.32 27.75 -0.32
N GLN A 269 11.18 26.43 -0.48
CA GLN A 269 10.08 25.82 -1.23
C GLN A 269 8.73 26.08 -0.55
N ARG A 270 8.65 25.93 0.79
CA ARG A 270 7.42 26.25 1.53
C ARG A 270 7.02 27.72 1.40
N GLN A 271 7.99 28.63 1.46
CA GLN A 271 7.74 30.06 1.24
C GLN A 271 7.23 30.35 -0.19
N CYS A 272 7.73 29.62 -1.19
CA CYS A 272 7.25 29.73 -2.56
C CYS A 272 5.81 29.21 -2.72
N LEU A 273 5.47 28.11 -2.05
CA LEU A 273 4.11 27.55 -2.09
C LEU A 273 3.09 28.39 -1.30
N SER A 274 3.51 29.07 -0.22
CA SER A 274 2.58 29.79 0.66
C SER A 274 1.87 31.00 0.03
N VAL A 275 2.29 31.42 -1.18
CA VAL A 275 1.67 32.53 -1.92
C VAL A 275 0.76 32.05 -3.07
N ILE A 276 0.60 30.73 -3.23
CA ILE A 276 -0.24 30.14 -4.28
C ILE A 276 -1.59 29.77 -3.68
N ASP A 277 -2.63 30.55 -4.02
CA ASP A 277 -4.00 30.31 -3.53
C ASP A 277 -4.73 29.23 -4.34
N ASP A 278 -4.41 29.08 -5.63
CA ASP A 278 -5.06 28.07 -6.48
C ASP A 278 -4.57 26.66 -6.12
N PRO A 279 -5.45 25.75 -5.67
CA PRO A 279 -5.03 24.44 -5.18
C PRO A 279 -4.43 23.55 -6.27
N VAL A 280 -4.85 23.74 -7.54
CA VAL A 280 -4.32 22.97 -8.67
C VAL A 280 -2.89 23.40 -9.00
N LEU A 281 -2.65 24.72 -9.04
CA LEU A 281 -1.32 25.28 -9.22
C LEU A 281 -0.43 24.90 -8.03
N TYR A 282 -0.92 24.98 -6.80
CA TYR A 282 -0.18 24.59 -5.60
C TYR A 282 0.34 23.15 -5.72
N GLN A 283 -0.56 22.20 -6.01
CA GLN A 283 -0.20 20.78 -6.11
C GLN A 283 0.72 20.51 -7.30
N SER A 284 0.47 21.16 -8.44
CA SER A 284 1.32 21.04 -9.63
C SER A 284 2.73 21.58 -9.36
N THR A 285 2.85 22.73 -8.69
CA THR A 285 4.15 23.30 -8.30
C THR A 285 4.86 22.41 -7.28
N ARG A 286 4.14 21.86 -6.29
CA ARG A 286 4.70 20.90 -5.33
C ARG A 286 5.29 19.68 -6.05
N ASP A 287 4.61 19.14 -7.06
CA ASP A 287 5.09 17.98 -7.82
C ASP A 287 6.43 18.23 -8.51
N PHE A 288 6.69 19.45 -8.97
CA PHE A 288 8.01 19.85 -9.47
C PHE A 288 9.07 19.95 -8.36
N MET A 289 8.70 20.45 -7.18
CA MET A 289 9.63 20.61 -6.06
C MET A 289 10.13 19.28 -5.50
N VAL A 290 9.28 18.25 -5.52
CA VAL A 290 9.63 16.91 -5.04
C VAL A 290 9.88 15.91 -6.18
N ASN A 291 9.87 16.36 -7.44
CA ASN A 291 9.98 15.51 -8.62
C ASN A 291 9.06 14.27 -8.55
N GLN A 292 7.78 14.51 -8.24
CA GLN A 292 6.81 13.46 -7.91
C GLN A 292 6.70 12.44 -9.05
N THR A 293 6.87 11.15 -8.72
CA THR A 293 6.72 10.04 -9.67
C THR A 293 5.37 9.32 -9.49
N PHE A 294 4.88 9.19 -8.26
CA PHE A 294 3.69 8.40 -7.97
C PHE A 294 2.82 9.06 -6.90
N ARG A 295 1.57 9.37 -7.22
CA ARG A 295 0.63 9.97 -6.27
C ARG A 295 -0.35 8.93 -5.75
N ARG A 296 -0.81 9.17 -4.52
CA ARG A 296 -1.84 8.42 -3.82
C ARG A 296 -2.72 9.46 -3.15
N ASP A 297 -3.87 9.73 -3.73
CA ASP A 297 -4.70 10.87 -3.36
C ASP A 297 -6.11 10.40 -2.99
N TYR A 298 -6.69 11.05 -1.98
CA TYR A 298 -8.13 11.02 -1.74
C TYR A 298 -8.79 12.19 -2.46
N TRP A 299 -9.85 11.91 -3.20
CA TRP A 299 -10.72 12.87 -3.84
C TRP A 299 -12.12 12.72 -3.25
N VAL A 300 -12.84 13.82 -3.03
CA VAL A 300 -14.17 13.81 -2.39
C VAL A 300 -15.20 14.49 -3.26
N ARG A 301 -16.41 13.93 -3.34
CA ARG A 301 -17.54 14.53 -4.03
C ARG A 301 -18.32 15.43 -3.08
N GLY A 302 -18.11 16.75 -3.15
CA GLY A 302 -18.81 17.70 -2.27
C GLY A 302 -18.42 17.56 -0.80
N GLY A 303 -17.12 17.63 -0.50
CA GLY A 303 -16.59 17.53 0.86
C GLY A 303 -17.16 18.60 1.79
N GLN A 304 -17.42 18.21 3.04
CA GLN A 304 -17.89 19.13 4.08
C GLN A 304 -16.70 19.73 4.83
N LEU A 305 -16.65 21.06 4.91
CA LEU A 305 -15.63 21.77 5.67
C LEU A 305 -15.97 21.76 7.17
N LEU A 306 -14.95 21.53 7.98
CA LEU A 306 -14.98 21.74 9.42
C LEU A 306 -14.55 23.17 9.73
N ASP A 307 -15.25 23.83 10.65
CA ASP A 307 -14.69 25.02 11.27
C ASP A 307 -13.47 24.66 12.14
N GLU A 308 -12.68 25.65 12.54
CA GLU A 308 -11.44 25.39 13.29
C GLU A 308 -11.69 24.68 14.64
N ARG A 309 -12.82 24.93 15.31
CA ARG A 309 -13.13 24.27 16.58
C ARG A 309 -13.50 22.81 16.35
N GLN A 310 -14.31 22.53 15.34
CA GLN A 310 -14.68 21.18 14.92
C GLN A 310 -13.45 20.40 14.45
N ARG A 311 -12.56 21.05 13.69
CA ARG A 311 -11.30 20.47 13.20
C ARG A 311 -10.37 20.05 14.34
N VAL A 312 -10.12 20.97 15.29
CA VAL A 312 -9.28 20.67 16.46
C VAL A 312 -9.89 19.54 17.28
N GLN A 313 -11.21 19.53 17.49
CA GLN A 313 -11.88 18.45 18.20
C GLN A 313 -11.78 17.12 17.45
N ALA A 314 -12.01 17.12 16.14
CA ALA A 314 -11.92 15.92 15.30
C ALA A 314 -10.52 15.31 15.33
N LEU A 315 -9.47 16.14 15.26
CA LEU A 315 -8.07 15.71 15.40
C LEU A 315 -7.76 15.19 16.80
N ALA A 316 -8.14 15.93 17.84
CA ALA A 316 -7.89 15.59 19.24
C ALA A 316 -8.42 14.21 19.62
N LEU A 317 -9.60 13.85 19.10
CA LEU A 317 -10.29 12.59 19.39
C LEU A 317 -9.85 11.41 18.50
N GLN A 318 -8.94 11.61 17.54
CA GLN A 318 -8.40 10.48 16.79
C GLN A 318 -7.51 9.63 17.70
N SER A 319 -7.64 8.31 17.55
CA SER A 319 -6.79 7.35 18.24
C SER A 319 -5.72 6.80 17.33
N VAL A 320 -4.55 6.52 17.92
CA VAL A 320 -3.41 5.89 17.26
C VAL A 320 -2.88 4.73 18.07
N VAL A 321 -2.30 3.75 17.38
CA VAL A 321 -1.61 2.61 17.99
C VAL A 321 -0.29 2.34 17.27
N LEU A 322 0.70 1.84 18.02
CA LEU A 322 2.02 1.50 17.49
C LEU A 322 2.02 0.11 16.84
N LEU A 323 2.65 -0.01 15.67
CA LEU A 323 2.75 -1.24 14.87
C LEU A 323 4.15 -1.86 14.87
N THR A 324 5.11 -1.20 15.49
CA THR A 324 6.53 -1.59 15.55
C THR A 324 7.01 -1.48 16.98
N GLU A 325 7.88 -2.40 17.44
CA GLU A 325 8.51 -2.23 18.74
C GLU A 325 9.24 -0.88 18.84
N PRO A 326 9.12 -0.12 19.94
CA PRO A 326 9.67 1.24 20.08
C PRO A 326 11.13 1.37 19.63
N ASP A 327 11.99 0.44 20.06
CA ASP A 327 13.43 0.46 19.75
C ASP A 327 13.76 0.15 18.28
N LYS A 328 12.80 -0.38 17.52
CA LYS A 328 12.95 -0.67 16.08
C LYS A 328 12.38 0.43 15.17
N VAL A 329 11.79 1.49 15.73
CA VAL A 329 11.34 2.64 14.94
C VAL A 329 12.57 3.47 14.55
N PRO A 330 12.90 3.58 13.24
CA PRO A 330 14.02 4.38 12.79
C PRO A 330 13.73 5.86 13.02
N LEU A 331 14.68 6.54 13.66
CA LEU A 331 14.64 8.00 13.81
C LEU A 331 15.33 8.72 12.65
N THR A 332 15.80 7.98 11.66
CA THR A 332 16.37 8.53 10.43
C THR A 332 15.56 7.99 9.27
N ILE A 333 14.92 8.88 8.53
CA ILE A 333 14.01 8.53 7.44
C ILE A 333 14.55 9.12 6.15
N GLN A 334 14.60 8.31 5.11
CA GLN A 334 14.92 8.75 3.76
C GLN A 334 13.65 9.30 3.11
N ASN A 335 13.68 10.56 2.69
CA ASN A 335 12.62 11.18 1.91
C ASN A 335 13.14 11.61 0.52
N VAL A 336 12.23 11.97 -0.39
CA VAL A 336 12.51 12.23 -1.80
C VAL A 336 13.64 13.25 -2.02
N ALA A 337 13.73 14.27 -1.16
CA ALA A 337 14.73 15.34 -1.27
C ALA A 337 15.94 15.18 -0.34
N SER A 338 15.82 14.43 0.77
CA SER A 338 16.87 14.36 1.80
C SER A 338 16.61 13.29 2.86
N GLU A 339 17.66 12.91 3.57
CA GLU A 339 17.57 12.22 4.86
C GLU A 339 17.09 13.18 5.96
N ILE A 340 16.14 12.73 6.77
CA ILE A 340 15.55 13.49 7.87
C ILE A 340 15.81 12.75 9.17
N THR A 341 16.45 13.43 10.13
CA THR A 341 16.63 12.91 11.49
C THR A 341 15.52 13.46 12.39
N LEU A 342 14.68 12.56 12.88
CA LEU A 342 13.63 12.83 13.84
C LEU A 342 14.22 13.21 15.20
N ASN A 343 13.67 14.25 15.82
CA ASN A 343 14.17 14.74 17.10
C ASN A 343 13.82 13.74 18.23
N ARG A 344 14.85 13.06 18.75
CA ARG A 344 14.73 12.12 19.88
C ARG A 344 13.95 12.67 21.07
N LEU A 345 14.12 13.95 21.40
CA LEU A 345 13.42 14.59 22.53
C LEU A 345 11.90 14.68 22.34
N ILE A 346 11.41 14.55 21.10
CA ILE A 346 9.98 14.51 20.76
C ILE A 346 9.52 13.06 20.59
N TYR A 347 10.25 12.26 19.81
CA TYR A 347 9.78 10.94 19.40
C TYR A 347 9.95 9.86 20.49
N GLU A 348 11.04 9.87 21.27
CA GLU A 348 11.26 8.83 22.29
C GLU A 348 10.15 8.84 23.38
N PRO A 349 9.71 9.99 23.93
CA PRO A 349 8.57 10.01 24.86
C PRO A 349 7.25 9.52 24.26
N ILE A 350 6.99 9.83 22.98
CA ILE A 350 5.79 9.38 22.28
C ILE A 350 5.82 7.86 22.08
N LEU A 351 6.95 7.33 21.61
CA LEU A 351 7.14 5.88 21.43
C LEU A 351 7.04 5.13 22.77
N GLN A 352 7.56 5.70 23.86
CA GLN A 352 7.42 5.14 25.19
C GLN A 352 5.97 5.16 25.69
N ALA A 353 5.20 6.22 25.42
CA ALA A 353 3.80 6.28 25.81
C ALA A 353 2.93 5.27 25.04
N LEU A 354 3.29 4.96 23.79
CA LEU A 354 2.61 3.99 22.93
C LEU A 354 3.16 2.55 23.05
N SER A 355 4.10 2.29 23.97
CA SER A 355 4.75 0.97 24.10
C SER A 355 3.88 -0.09 24.78
N ASP A 356 2.71 0.30 25.30
CA ASP A 356 1.68 -0.61 25.77
C ASP A 356 0.87 -1.25 24.61
N TYR A 357 1.11 -0.78 23.39
CA TYR A 357 0.44 -1.21 22.16
C TYR A 357 -1.09 -1.09 22.24
N GLN A 358 -1.60 -0.21 23.09
CA GLN A 358 -3.01 0.11 23.19
C GLN A 358 -3.36 1.33 22.35
N PRO A 359 -4.65 1.52 22.02
CA PRO A 359 -5.10 2.76 21.40
C PRO A 359 -5.02 3.94 22.35
N HIS A 360 -4.42 5.05 21.91
CA HIS A 360 -4.39 6.31 22.65
C HIS A 360 -4.95 7.43 21.79
N THR A 361 -5.85 8.24 22.35
CA THR A 361 -6.29 9.47 21.67
C THR A 361 -5.14 10.47 21.58
N LEU A 362 -5.10 11.28 20.53
CA LEU A 362 -4.05 12.29 20.37
C LEU A 362 -4.08 13.33 21.50
N VAL A 363 -5.25 13.64 22.06
CA VAL A 363 -5.39 14.53 23.21
C VAL A 363 -4.88 13.92 24.51
N ASP A 364 -5.18 12.65 24.79
CA ASP A 364 -4.69 11.98 26.00
C ASP A 364 -3.18 11.76 25.95
N LEU A 365 -2.66 11.44 24.76
CA LEU A 365 -1.23 11.34 24.50
C LEU A 365 -0.53 12.70 24.72
N ALA A 366 -1.10 13.79 24.21
CA ALA A 366 -0.57 15.13 24.47
C ALA A 366 -0.64 15.52 25.96
N ALA A 367 -1.73 15.17 26.64
CA ALA A 367 -1.90 15.45 28.08
C ALA A 367 -0.88 14.67 28.92
N SER A 368 -0.65 13.39 28.65
CA SER A 368 0.34 12.57 29.37
C SER A 368 1.77 13.05 29.15
N LEU A 369 2.05 13.66 28.00
CA LEU A 369 3.37 14.17 27.61
C LEU A 369 3.57 15.67 27.87
N ALA A 370 2.58 16.38 28.43
CA ALA A 370 2.67 17.82 28.69
C ALA A 370 3.85 18.19 29.61
N HIS A 371 4.20 17.32 30.56
CA HIS A 371 5.35 17.49 31.45
C HIS A 371 6.71 17.46 30.73
N ARG A 372 6.75 16.99 29.48
CA ARG A 372 7.91 17.03 28.57
C ARG A 372 7.86 18.21 27.59
N ASN A 373 6.93 19.15 27.78
CA ASN A 373 6.66 20.29 26.89
C ASN A 373 6.22 19.87 25.47
N LEU A 374 5.59 18.71 25.33
CA LEU A 374 4.97 18.30 24.07
C LEU A 374 3.51 18.76 24.03
N ASN A 375 3.14 19.49 22.97
CA ASN A 375 1.78 19.94 22.74
C ASN A 375 1.04 19.06 21.71
N LEU A 376 -0.28 19.27 21.58
CA LEU A 376 -1.13 18.50 20.66
C LEU A 376 -0.65 18.57 19.20
N SER A 377 -0.18 19.72 18.72
CA SER A 377 0.33 19.85 17.34
C SER A 377 1.55 18.97 17.10
N GLN A 378 2.49 18.94 18.05
CA GLN A 378 3.68 18.09 17.94
C GLN A 378 3.32 16.60 17.98
N VAL A 379 2.32 16.24 18.79
CA VAL A 379 1.80 14.86 18.85
C VAL A 379 1.12 14.46 17.55
N ILE A 380 0.29 15.34 16.97
CA ILE A 380 -0.35 15.13 15.66
C ILE A 380 0.71 14.93 14.57
N ASP A 381 1.68 15.84 14.45
CA ASP A 381 2.73 15.75 13.42
C ASP A 381 3.55 14.46 13.55
N SER A 382 3.89 14.08 14.79
CA SER A 382 4.62 12.85 15.07
C SER A 382 3.78 11.61 14.74
N ALA A 383 2.49 11.62 15.04
CA ALA A 383 1.58 10.54 14.66
C ALA A 383 1.47 10.41 13.14
N LEU A 384 1.34 11.52 12.40
CA LEU A 384 1.32 11.50 10.93
C LEU A 384 2.63 10.94 10.36
N MET A 385 3.78 11.31 10.93
CA MET A 385 5.08 10.78 10.55
C MET A 385 5.18 9.26 10.77
N LEU A 386 4.79 8.79 11.96
CA LEU A 386 4.81 7.36 12.31
C LEU A 386 3.84 6.54 11.45
N ILE A 387 2.66 7.09 11.14
CA ILE A 387 1.69 6.45 10.24
C ILE A 387 2.19 6.44 8.79
N GLY A 388 2.83 7.52 8.35
CA GLY A 388 3.41 7.66 7.00
C GLY A 388 4.55 6.69 6.74
N THR A 389 5.32 6.39 7.77
CA THR A 389 6.44 5.42 7.72
C THR A 389 6.05 3.99 8.08
N GLY A 390 4.77 3.74 8.41
CA GLY A 390 4.24 2.41 8.68
C GLY A 390 4.52 1.88 10.10
N HIS A 391 4.93 2.74 11.03
CA HIS A 391 5.19 2.39 12.42
C HIS A 391 3.99 2.60 13.36
N ALA A 392 2.95 3.30 12.91
CA ALA A 392 1.70 3.47 13.62
C ALA A 392 0.49 3.36 12.67
N ALA A 393 -0.71 3.19 13.22
CA ALA A 393 -1.96 3.27 12.48
C ALA A 393 -3.00 4.11 13.22
N PRO A 394 -3.87 4.84 12.50
CA PRO A 394 -5.10 5.34 13.05
C PRO A 394 -6.07 4.17 13.29
N LEU A 395 -7.09 4.40 14.11
CA LEU A 395 -8.13 3.41 14.40
C LEU A 395 -9.44 3.70 13.66
N PRO A 396 -10.23 2.65 13.35
CA PRO A 396 -11.60 2.82 12.87
C PRO A 396 -12.48 3.45 13.96
N ALA A 397 -13.66 3.94 13.56
CA ALA A 397 -14.66 4.41 14.51
C ALA A 397 -15.11 3.27 15.43
N GLU A 398 -15.37 3.59 16.70
CA GLU A 398 -15.89 2.62 17.66
C GLU A 398 -17.25 2.08 17.22
N VAL A 399 -17.44 0.77 17.43
CA VAL A 399 -18.69 0.05 17.18
C VAL A 399 -19.15 -0.62 18.47
N ASP A 400 -20.40 -1.09 18.49
CA ASP A 400 -20.90 -1.83 19.65
C ASP A 400 -20.14 -3.16 19.85
N ALA A 401 -20.19 -3.68 21.08
CA ALA A 401 -19.42 -4.86 21.47
C ALA A 401 -19.78 -6.12 20.66
N ALA A 402 -21.03 -6.28 20.21
CA ALA A 402 -21.43 -7.43 19.42
C ALA A 402 -20.85 -7.35 18.01
N THR A 403 -20.91 -6.17 17.40
CA THR A 403 -20.25 -5.89 16.11
C THR A 403 -18.74 -6.08 16.20
N GLN A 404 -18.10 -5.58 17.25
CA GLN A 404 -16.65 -5.76 17.46
C GLN A 404 -16.27 -7.23 17.60
N ALA A 405 -17.06 -8.03 18.31
CA ALA A 405 -16.83 -9.47 18.43
C ALA A 405 -16.96 -10.19 17.08
N GLN A 406 -17.90 -9.78 16.22
CA GLN A 406 -18.03 -10.32 14.87
C GLN A 406 -16.83 -9.94 13.99
N ILE A 407 -16.35 -8.70 14.07
CA ILE A 407 -15.14 -8.26 13.37
C ILE A 407 -13.94 -9.11 13.82
N ALA A 408 -13.70 -9.21 15.12
CA ALA A 408 -12.59 -9.97 15.69
C ALA A 408 -12.62 -11.46 15.27
N ARG A 409 -13.81 -12.07 15.21
CA ARG A 409 -13.96 -13.43 14.70
C ARG A 409 -13.55 -13.55 13.24
N ARG A 410 -14.07 -12.69 12.35
CA ARG A 410 -13.75 -12.72 10.91
C ARG A 410 -12.27 -12.50 10.63
N THR A 411 -11.62 -11.59 11.37
CA THR A 411 -10.18 -11.36 11.25
C THR A 411 -9.38 -12.55 11.78
N ALA A 412 -9.79 -13.19 12.87
CA ALA A 412 -9.14 -14.39 13.39
C ALA A 412 -9.26 -15.58 12.42
N ASP A 413 -10.45 -15.80 11.85
CA ASP A 413 -10.69 -16.86 10.85
C ASP A 413 -9.83 -16.65 9.60
N LEU A 414 -9.72 -15.40 9.11
CA LEU A 414 -8.85 -15.05 7.99
C LEU A 414 -7.36 -15.24 8.32
N ASN A 415 -6.91 -14.78 9.48
CA ASN A 415 -5.52 -14.96 9.89
C ASN A 415 -5.17 -16.44 10.05
N ALA A 416 -6.05 -17.25 10.62
CA ALA A 416 -5.85 -18.69 10.72
C ALA A 416 -5.68 -19.33 9.33
N TYR A 417 -6.50 -18.94 8.34
CA TYR A 417 -6.34 -19.40 6.96
C TYR A 417 -4.98 -18.97 6.36
N LEU A 418 -4.58 -17.71 6.53
CA LEU A 418 -3.30 -17.20 6.01
C LEU A 418 -2.09 -17.90 6.66
N LEU A 419 -2.12 -18.13 7.97
CA LEU A 419 -1.09 -18.86 8.70
C LEU A 419 -0.94 -20.30 8.19
N GLN A 420 -2.04 -20.99 7.90
CA GLN A 420 -2.01 -22.32 7.29
C GLN A 420 -1.43 -22.26 5.87
N ARG A 421 -1.83 -21.26 5.07
CA ARG A 421 -1.31 -21.06 3.71
C ARG A 421 0.21 -20.82 3.69
N ALA A 422 0.77 -20.17 4.72
CA ALA A 422 2.21 -19.93 4.83
C ALA A 422 3.06 -21.22 4.86
N THR A 423 2.43 -22.37 5.15
CA THR A 423 3.10 -23.69 5.14
C THR A 423 3.25 -24.30 3.74
N LEU A 424 2.47 -23.83 2.76
CA LEU A 424 2.37 -24.44 1.45
C LEU A 424 3.58 -24.10 0.56
N VAL A 425 4.02 -25.08 -0.23
CA VAL A 425 4.96 -24.85 -1.35
C VAL A 425 4.15 -24.24 -2.49
N LEU A 426 4.35 -22.96 -2.78
CA LEU A 426 3.79 -22.36 -4.01
C LEU A 426 4.63 -22.87 -5.19
N PRO A 427 4.05 -23.60 -6.16
CA PRO A 427 4.73 -23.92 -7.41
C PRO A 427 5.03 -22.60 -8.13
N ASP A 428 6.27 -22.41 -8.57
CA ASP A 428 6.81 -21.16 -9.10
C ASP A 428 6.84 -20.02 -8.08
N SER A 429 8.02 -19.79 -7.51
CA SER A 429 8.38 -18.71 -6.57
C SER A 429 8.24 -17.28 -7.13
N GLN A 430 7.42 -17.08 -8.17
CA GLN A 430 7.14 -15.81 -8.82
C GLN A 430 6.01 -15.03 -8.11
N GLU A 431 5.12 -15.70 -7.38
CA GLU A 431 3.93 -15.04 -6.77
C GLU A 431 4.22 -14.15 -5.55
N GLY A 432 5.43 -14.20 -4.98
CA GLY A 432 5.78 -13.47 -3.75
C GLY A 432 5.13 -14.07 -2.49
N GLU A 433 5.46 -13.52 -1.32
CA GLU A 433 4.96 -14.01 -0.03
C GLU A 433 3.95 -13.01 0.56
N ILE A 434 2.82 -13.52 1.07
CA ILE A 434 1.89 -12.70 1.85
C ILE A 434 2.60 -12.32 3.14
N SER A 435 2.77 -11.02 3.38
CA SER A 435 3.59 -10.48 4.48
C SER A 435 2.78 -9.68 5.50
N HIS A 436 1.46 -9.86 5.51
CA HIS A 436 0.56 -9.14 6.40
C HIS A 436 -0.52 -10.08 6.94
N LEU A 437 -0.95 -9.82 8.17
CA LEU A 437 -2.14 -10.39 8.80
C LEU A 437 -3.10 -9.26 9.20
N VAL A 438 -4.37 -9.57 9.41
CA VAL A 438 -5.43 -8.58 9.65
C VAL A 438 -5.58 -8.30 11.14
N SER A 439 -5.76 -7.04 11.50
CA SER A 439 -6.07 -6.61 12.87
C SER A 439 -7.47 -6.00 12.93
N PRO A 440 -8.35 -6.48 13.83
CA PRO A 440 -9.65 -5.85 14.08
C PRO A 440 -9.50 -4.52 14.84
N VAL A 441 -8.34 -4.25 15.43
CA VAL A 441 -8.04 -2.99 16.14
C VAL A 441 -7.73 -1.86 15.16
N THR A 442 -6.98 -2.14 14.08
CA THR A 442 -6.60 -1.13 13.09
C THR A 442 -7.55 -1.05 11.88
N GLY A 443 -8.45 -2.01 11.74
CA GLY A 443 -9.31 -2.12 10.56
C GLY A 443 -8.55 -2.57 9.29
N GLY A 444 -7.32 -3.07 9.41
CA GLY A 444 -6.48 -3.40 8.27
C GLY A 444 -5.30 -4.32 8.58
N GLY A 445 -4.37 -4.40 7.64
CA GLY A 445 -3.18 -5.25 7.71
C GLY A 445 -2.07 -4.72 8.63
N VAL A 446 -1.45 -5.64 9.36
CA VAL A 446 -0.23 -5.49 10.15
C VAL A 446 0.84 -6.36 9.51
N LYS A 447 2.04 -5.82 9.33
CA LYS A 447 3.17 -6.57 8.73
C LYS A 447 3.57 -7.74 9.64
N VAL A 448 3.54 -8.94 9.08
CA VAL A 448 3.97 -10.20 9.70
C VAL A 448 4.62 -11.03 8.60
N ASP A 449 5.95 -11.17 8.63
CA ASP A 449 6.66 -11.90 7.58
C ASP A 449 6.43 -13.43 7.65
N GLN A 450 6.92 -14.18 6.67
CA GLN A 450 6.70 -15.63 6.61
C GLN A 450 7.25 -16.36 7.85
N VAL A 451 8.40 -15.95 8.40
CA VAL A 451 8.98 -16.60 9.57
C VAL A 451 8.13 -16.32 10.80
N GLU A 452 7.71 -15.07 10.99
CA GLU A 452 6.79 -14.68 12.05
C GLU A 452 5.46 -15.43 11.95
N GLN A 453 4.90 -15.60 10.75
CA GLN A 453 3.71 -16.42 10.53
C GLN A 453 3.91 -17.88 10.93
N LEU A 454 5.03 -18.49 10.55
CA LEU A 454 5.32 -19.88 10.94
C LEU A 454 5.51 -20.00 12.46
N LEU A 455 6.10 -19.01 13.14
CA LEU A 455 6.20 -18.98 14.61
C LEU A 455 4.83 -18.88 15.27
N LEU A 456 3.92 -18.06 14.73
CA LEU A 456 2.53 -17.97 15.21
C LEU A 456 1.78 -19.30 15.01
N LEU A 457 1.98 -19.96 13.88
CA LEU A 457 1.42 -21.27 13.62
C LEU A 457 1.99 -22.32 14.59
N ALA A 458 3.31 -22.33 14.80
CA ALA A 458 3.95 -23.23 15.76
C ALA A 458 3.40 -23.02 17.18
N ARG A 459 3.16 -21.77 17.59
CA ARG A 459 2.48 -21.46 18.86
C ARG A 459 1.07 -22.07 18.93
N SER A 460 0.30 -22.05 17.84
CA SER A 460 -1.04 -22.65 17.83
C SER A 460 -1.02 -24.17 18.04
N VAL A 461 0.08 -24.83 17.68
CA VAL A 461 0.28 -26.29 17.83
C VAL A 461 0.93 -26.64 19.17
N CYS A 462 1.99 -25.93 19.55
CA CYS A 462 2.83 -26.23 20.70
C CYS A 462 2.43 -25.47 21.98
N GLY A 463 1.48 -24.54 21.90
CA GLY A 463 1.17 -23.61 22.99
C GLY A 463 2.29 -22.60 23.23
N ASP A 464 2.37 -22.07 24.46
CA ASP A 464 3.37 -21.06 24.84
C ASP A 464 4.75 -21.66 25.20
N ASP A 465 5.01 -22.94 24.88
CA ASP A 465 6.34 -23.55 24.98
C ASP A 465 7.24 -23.09 23.81
N VAL A 466 7.87 -21.93 24.00
CA VAL A 466 8.70 -21.27 22.97
C VAL A 466 9.86 -22.14 22.50
N ASP A 467 10.38 -23.03 23.36
CA ASP A 467 11.51 -23.90 23.00
C ASP A 467 11.10 -25.05 22.06
N ALA A 468 9.79 -25.34 21.95
CA ALA A 468 9.24 -26.31 21.01
C ALA A 468 8.97 -25.73 19.61
N TRP A 469 8.79 -24.40 19.48
CA TRP A 469 8.44 -23.76 18.20
C TRP A 469 9.46 -23.97 17.07
N PRO A 470 10.79 -23.91 17.30
CA PRO A 470 11.79 -24.04 16.24
C PRO A 470 11.68 -25.36 15.46
N ALA A 471 11.40 -26.47 16.16
CA ALA A 471 11.26 -27.77 15.53
C ALA A 471 10.06 -27.82 14.57
N GLU A 472 8.93 -27.22 14.97
CA GLU A 472 7.73 -27.16 14.15
C GLU A 472 7.90 -26.22 12.95
N VAL A 473 8.51 -25.05 13.14
CA VAL A 473 8.83 -24.13 12.03
C VAL A 473 9.80 -24.80 11.04
N TRP A 474 10.83 -25.48 11.54
CA TRP A 474 11.82 -26.15 10.71
C TRP A 474 11.21 -27.27 9.87
N ARG A 475 10.22 -28.01 10.41
CA ARG A 475 9.48 -29.04 9.68
C ARG A 475 8.85 -28.49 8.39
N HIS A 476 8.33 -27.26 8.44
CA HIS A 476 7.78 -26.58 7.27
C HIS A 476 8.87 -26.04 6.33
N ILE A 477 9.84 -25.30 6.85
CA ILE A 477 10.91 -24.69 6.04
C ILE A 477 11.72 -25.76 5.28
N SER A 478 12.11 -26.84 5.97
CA SER A 478 12.92 -27.92 5.39
C SER A 478 12.15 -28.72 4.34
N ALA A 479 10.85 -28.96 4.52
CA ALA A 479 10.00 -29.63 3.54
C ALA A 479 9.88 -28.85 2.22
N GLN A 480 10.05 -27.53 2.26
CA GLN A 480 10.08 -26.68 1.06
C GLN A 480 11.48 -26.59 0.42
N GLY A 481 12.50 -27.26 0.97
CA GLY A 481 13.90 -27.12 0.54
C GLY A 481 14.52 -25.75 0.86
N LYS A 482 13.80 -24.90 1.60
CA LYS A 482 14.27 -23.57 2.03
C LYS A 482 15.28 -23.73 3.19
N ARG A 483 16.08 -22.67 3.38
CA ARG A 483 17.06 -22.51 4.46
C ARG A 483 17.04 -21.06 4.91
N LEU A 484 17.43 -20.83 6.17
CA LEU A 484 17.52 -19.48 6.72
C LEU A 484 18.80 -18.80 6.25
N VAL A 485 18.75 -17.47 6.26
CA VAL A 485 19.89 -16.60 6.00
C VAL A 485 20.16 -15.83 7.28
N ARG A 486 21.42 -15.86 7.74
CA ARG A 486 21.90 -15.06 8.87
C ARG A 486 23.01 -14.15 8.38
N GLU A 487 22.84 -12.84 8.55
CA GLU A 487 23.83 -11.82 8.13
C GLU A 487 24.22 -11.95 6.64
N GLY A 488 23.26 -12.30 5.78
CA GLY A 488 23.50 -12.51 4.35
C GLY A 488 24.11 -13.87 3.97
N VAL A 489 24.41 -14.73 4.95
CA VAL A 489 24.96 -16.08 4.73
C VAL A 489 23.87 -17.13 4.92
N ARG A 490 23.70 -18.01 3.92
CA ARG A 490 22.78 -19.15 3.99
C ARG A 490 23.31 -20.19 4.98
N LEU A 491 22.45 -20.62 5.89
CA LEU A 491 22.76 -21.70 6.84
C LEU A 491 22.49 -23.06 6.19
N GLU A 492 23.53 -23.88 6.06
CA GLU A 492 23.43 -25.19 5.37
C GLU A 492 23.03 -26.32 6.33
N GLY A 493 23.54 -26.28 7.56
CA GLY A 493 23.31 -27.33 8.56
C GLY A 493 21.95 -27.23 9.24
N GLU A 494 21.28 -28.37 9.45
CA GLU A 494 20.01 -28.43 10.19
C GLU A 494 20.14 -27.87 11.62
N GLN A 495 21.20 -28.24 12.34
CA GLN A 495 21.44 -27.74 13.70
C GLN A 495 21.65 -26.22 13.74
N GLU A 496 22.30 -25.66 12.73
CA GLU A 496 22.52 -24.20 12.62
C GLU A 496 21.20 -23.46 12.37
N ASN A 497 20.35 -24.00 11.49
CA ASN A 497 19.02 -23.45 11.23
C ASN A 497 18.12 -23.53 12.47
N LEU A 498 18.11 -24.66 13.17
CA LEU A 498 17.35 -24.82 14.41
C LEU A 498 17.82 -23.87 15.52
N ALA A 499 19.14 -23.69 15.66
CA ALA A 499 19.69 -22.74 16.63
C ALA A 499 19.30 -21.28 16.32
N GLU A 500 19.31 -20.92 15.04
CA GLU A 500 18.85 -19.60 14.57
C GLU A 500 17.35 -19.41 14.82
N LEU A 501 16.51 -20.40 14.48
CA LEU A 501 15.07 -20.37 14.79
C LEU A 501 14.80 -20.25 16.28
N ALA A 502 15.58 -20.92 17.13
CA ALA A 502 15.45 -20.78 18.58
C ALA A 502 15.77 -19.37 19.07
N ALA A 503 16.78 -18.71 18.51
CA ALA A 503 17.09 -17.31 18.81
C ALA A 503 15.96 -16.38 18.36
N GLN A 504 15.47 -16.55 17.12
CA GLN A 504 14.37 -15.76 16.56
C GLN A 504 13.06 -15.98 17.31
N ALA A 505 12.71 -17.22 17.66
CA ALA A 505 11.50 -17.56 18.42
C ALA A 505 11.48 -16.89 19.80
N ARG A 506 12.60 -16.96 20.54
CA ARG A 506 12.71 -16.31 21.86
C ARG A 506 12.64 -14.79 21.78
N LEU A 507 13.24 -14.19 20.74
CA LEU A 507 13.14 -12.75 20.50
C LEU A 507 11.71 -12.37 20.16
N PHE A 508 11.10 -13.06 19.19
CA PHE A 508 9.73 -12.86 18.75
C PHE A 508 8.73 -12.96 19.90
N ALA A 509 8.81 -14.02 20.72
CA ALA A 509 7.93 -14.23 21.88
C ALA A 509 8.01 -13.08 22.90
N ARG A 510 9.19 -12.48 23.07
CA ARG A 510 9.43 -11.39 24.03
C ARG A 510 9.03 -10.02 23.50
N THR A 511 9.26 -9.74 22.21
CA THR A 511 9.16 -8.37 21.68
C THR A 511 8.01 -8.18 20.70
N ARG A 512 7.83 -9.11 19.76
CA ARG A 512 6.84 -8.99 18.68
C ARG A 512 5.47 -9.56 19.03
N LEU A 513 5.43 -10.71 19.71
CA LEU A 513 4.19 -11.38 20.10
C LEU A 513 3.28 -10.53 21.02
N PRO A 514 3.78 -9.77 22.02
CA PRO A 514 2.93 -8.90 22.82
C PRO A 514 2.20 -7.85 21.98
N LEU A 515 2.90 -7.25 21.00
CA LEU A 515 2.32 -6.29 20.07
C LEU A 515 1.23 -6.95 19.22
N LEU A 516 1.49 -8.12 18.63
CA LEU A 516 0.51 -8.82 17.79
C LEU A 516 -0.74 -9.25 18.57
N ARG A 517 -0.58 -9.65 19.85
CA ARG A 517 -1.71 -9.93 20.76
C ARG A 517 -2.51 -8.68 21.08
N ALA A 518 -1.84 -7.56 21.36
CA ALA A 518 -2.50 -6.28 21.65
C ALA A 518 -3.32 -5.77 20.45
N LEU A 519 -2.80 -5.98 19.24
CA LEU A 519 -3.50 -5.70 17.99
C LEU A 519 -4.53 -6.77 17.60
N GLN A 520 -4.71 -7.82 18.41
CA GLN A 520 -5.62 -8.95 18.16
C GLN A 520 -5.39 -9.61 16.79
N VAL A 521 -4.14 -9.67 16.35
CA VAL A 521 -3.75 -10.45 15.18
C VAL A 521 -3.79 -11.95 15.52
N VAL A 522 -3.47 -12.31 16.77
CA VAL A 522 -3.40 -13.68 17.32
C VAL A 522 -3.83 -13.80 18.77
#